data_AF-A0A0F6W3Y5-F1
#
_entry.id   AF-A0A0F6W3Y5-F1
#
_cell.length_a   1.000
_cell.length_b   1.000
_cell.length_c   1.000
_cell.angle_alpha   90.00
_cell.angle_beta   90.00
_cell.angle_gamma   90.00
#
_symmetry.space_group_name_H-M   'P 1'
#
loop_
_entity.id
_entity.type
_entity.pdbx_description
1 polymer ?
#
loop_
_entity_poly.entity_id
_entity_poly.type
_entity_poly.pdbx_seq_one_letter_code
_entity_poly.pdbx_strand_id
1 'polypeptide(L)'
;MQLQAPTLQSGAWFAPGQVVEIDATLPLPQLLQARDAQSEEDAEEEAYANAVRQRAELGQVHRAMGIVTWAAMTVTVGLGLVQYYNLYGFGNGRDDNPCATGNAIFGQDQCWGTPYPHLVSAVVTTALYSTTLAMSIGLLVNDPNQVLTGRGAYSDRIRIHSVLALVHLAGMLAQTFIGIGLANNWFGDRTNDYDSMQTVAAVHQVIGWTTWAALGAAGAIMLF
;
A
#
# COMPACT_ATOMS: atom_id res chain seq x y z
N MET A 1 -16.94 71.14 -15.35
CA MET A 1 -16.69 69.97 -14.48
C MET A 1 -16.80 68.74 -15.38
N GLN A 2 -15.66 68.24 -15.89
CA GLN A 2 -15.62 67.07 -16.77
C GLN A 2 -15.29 65.84 -15.92
N LEU A 3 -16.14 64.81 -15.99
CA LEU A 3 -15.94 63.53 -15.33
C LEU A 3 -15.06 62.66 -16.21
N GLN A 4 -13.87 62.31 -15.73
CA GLN A 4 -13.02 61.27 -16.32
C GLN A 4 -13.49 59.89 -15.84
N ALA A 5 -13.62 58.95 -16.77
CA ALA A 5 -13.90 57.55 -16.48
C ALA A 5 -12.64 56.82 -15.97
N PRO A 6 -12.77 55.83 -15.08
CA PRO A 6 -11.64 55.06 -14.56
C PRO A 6 -11.12 54.07 -15.61
N THR A 7 -9.82 54.14 -15.90
CA THR A 7 -9.09 53.12 -16.63
C THR A 7 -8.97 51.85 -15.77
N LEU A 8 -9.59 50.77 -16.22
CA LEU A 8 -9.39 49.42 -15.69
C LEU A 8 -7.98 48.94 -16.05
N GLN A 9 -7.11 48.81 -15.05
CA GLN A 9 -5.88 48.02 -15.16
C GLN A 9 -6.25 46.54 -15.13
N SER A 10 -6.18 45.89 -16.29
CA SER A 10 -6.23 44.44 -16.40
C SER A 10 -4.98 43.85 -15.76
N GLY A 11 -5.16 43.14 -14.64
CA GLY A 11 -4.13 42.27 -14.07
C GLY A 11 -3.72 41.20 -15.06
N ALA A 12 -2.41 41.08 -15.27
CA ALA A 12 -1.81 40.05 -16.10
C ALA A 12 -2.02 38.69 -15.45
N TRP A 13 -2.93 37.91 -16.03
CA TRP A 13 -2.98 36.47 -15.87
C TRP A 13 -1.98 35.90 -16.89
N PHE A 14 -0.82 35.43 -16.42
CA PHE A 14 0.16 34.78 -17.28
C PHE A 14 -0.37 33.41 -17.72
N ALA A 15 -0.56 33.24 -19.02
CA ALA A 15 -0.93 31.99 -19.66
C ALA A 15 0.34 31.19 -20.01
N PRO A 16 0.33 29.84 -19.91
CA PRO A 16 1.45 29.01 -20.35
C PRO A 16 1.61 29.10 -21.88
N GLY A 17 2.84 29.27 -22.35
CA GLY A 17 3.19 29.45 -23.76
C GLY A 17 3.55 30.87 -24.19
N GLN A 18 3.94 31.77 -23.26
CA GLN A 18 4.58 33.02 -23.67
C GLN A 18 5.96 32.70 -24.26
N VAL A 19 6.03 32.74 -25.60
CA VAL A 19 7.30 32.92 -26.31
C VAL A 19 7.94 34.18 -25.73
N VAL A 20 9.04 34.03 -25.00
CA VAL A 20 9.89 35.16 -24.64
C VAL A 20 10.33 35.76 -25.95
N GLU A 21 9.78 36.93 -26.28
CA GLU A 21 10.20 37.69 -27.45
C GLU A 21 11.66 38.10 -27.18
N ILE A 22 12.60 37.34 -27.73
CA ILE A 22 14.02 37.59 -27.57
C ILE A 22 14.30 38.93 -28.25
N ASP A 23 14.51 39.97 -27.45
CA ASP A 23 14.93 41.27 -27.94
C ASP A 23 16.29 41.13 -28.63
N ALA A 24 16.26 41.12 -29.97
CA ALA A 24 17.44 40.96 -30.81
C ALA A 24 18.44 42.13 -30.68
N THR A 25 18.11 43.17 -29.91
CA THR A 25 19.02 44.27 -29.60
C THR A 25 19.93 43.99 -28.40
N LEU A 26 19.72 42.89 -27.66
CA LEU A 26 20.57 42.50 -26.55
C LEU A 26 21.98 42.07 -27.03
N PRO A 27 23.05 42.40 -26.27
CA PRO A 27 24.39 41.91 -26.56
C PRO A 27 24.44 40.38 -26.51
N LEU A 28 25.20 39.76 -27.42
CA LEU A 28 25.31 38.30 -27.63
C LEU A 28 25.39 37.44 -26.34
N PRO A 29 26.11 37.84 -25.27
CA PRO A 29 26.13 37.07 -24.02
C PRO A 29 24.76 36.94 -23.35
N GLN A 30 23.93 37.98 -23.42
CA GLN A 30 22.58 37.97 -22.82
C GLN A 30 21.59 37.13 -23.64
N LEU A 31 21.77 37.09 -24.97
CA LEU A 31 20.98 36.21 -25.85
C LEU A 31 21.28 34.72 -25.59
N LEU A 32 22.54 34.37 -25.38
CA LEU A 32 22.93 33.00 -25.03
C LEU A 32 22.36 32.60 -23.67
N GLN A 33 22.46 33.48 -22.66
CA GLN A 33 21.90 33.22 -21.33
C GLN A 33 20.38 33.05 -21.34
N ALA A 34 19.65 33.86 -22.12
CA ALA A 34 18.19 33.72 -22.25
C ALA A 34 17.79 32.41 -22.95
N ARG A 35 18.54 32.00 -23.99
CA ARG A 35 18.34 30.72 -24.66
C ARG A 35 18.63 29.53 -23.75
N ASP A 36 19.72 29.59 -22.98
CA ASP A 36 20.09 28.54 -22.05
C ASP A 36 19.01 28.40 -20.96
N ALA A 37 18.56 29.52 -20.37
CA ALA A 37 17.46 29.53 -19.41
C ALA A 37 16.15 28.98 -19.98
N GLN A 38 15.79 29.34 -21.21
CA GLN A 38 14.61 28.80 -21.88
C GLN A 38 14.75 27.29 -22.13
N SER A 39 15.95 26.82 -22.51
CA SER A 39 16.19 25.38 -22.71
C SER A 39 16.16 24.59 -21.40
N GLU A 40 16.54 25.21 -20.28
CA GLU A 40 16.43 24.62 -18.94
C GLU A 40 14.95 24.54 -18.51
N GLU A 41 14.16 25.58 -18.74
CA GLU A 41 12.73 25.62 -18.46
C GLU A 41 11.96 24.58 -19.28
N ASP A 42 12.21 24.50 -20.59
CA ASP A 42 11.61 23.50 -21.49
C ASP A 42 11.96 22.07 -21.03
N ALA A 43 13.21 21.84 -20.61
CA ALA A 43 13.67 20.54 -20.10
C ALA A 43 13.02 20.19 -18.75
N GLU A 44 12.83 21.16 -17.86
CA GLU A 44 12.14 20.97 -16.58
C GLU A 44 10.65 20.67 -16.79
N GLU A 45 9.98 21.36 -17.72
CA GLU A 45 8.58 21.10 -18.07
C GLU A 45 8.42 19.70 -18.66
N GLU A 46 9.31 19.28 -19.57
CA GLU A 46 9.29 17.93 -20.14
C GLU A 46 9.55 16.87 -19.06
N ALA A 47 10.52 17.09 -18.17
CA ALA A 47 10.80 16.20 -17.05
C ALA A 47 9.61 16.06 -16.10
N TYR A 48 8.96 17.18 -15.77
CA TYR A 48 7.76 17.22 -14.94
C TYR A 48 6.59 16.47 -15.61
N ALA A 49 6.33 16.73 -16.90
CA ALA A 49 5.28 16.06 -17.65
C ALA A 49 5.49 14.54 -17.72
N ASN A 50 6.74 14.11 -17.93
CA ASN A 50 7.13 12.70 -17.92
C ASN A 50 6.94 12.07 -16.53
N ALA A 51 7.33 12.76 -15.46
CA ALA A 51 7.13 12.28 -14.09
C ALA A 51 5.64 12.11 -13.73
N VAL A 52 4.79 13.06 -14.15
CA VAL A 52 3.33 12.98 -13.94
C VAL A 52 2.74 11.79 -14.70
N ARG A 53 3.13 11.58 -15.96
CA ARG A 53 2.68 10.42 -16.76
C ARG A 53 3.10 9.09 -16.14
N GLN A 54 4.38 8.96 -15.78
CA GLN A 54 4.91 7.75 -15.15
C GLN A 54 4.20 7.45 -13.83
N ARG A 55 3.96 8.47 -13.01
CA ARG A 55 3.20 8.33 -11.76
C ARG A 55 1.77 7.86 -12.01
N ALA A 56 1.11 8.38 -13.04
CA ALA A 56 -0.26 7.97 -13.39
C ALA A 56 -0.32 6.49 -13.81
N GLU A 57 0.60 6.06 -14.67
CA GLU A 57 0.73 4.66 -15.12
C GLU A 57 1.03 3.72 -13.93
N LEU A 58 2.02 4.08 -13.10
CA LEU A 58 2.36 3.29 -11.91
C LEU A 58 1.20 3.24 -10.91
N GLY A 59 0.46 4.33 -10.75
CA GLY A 59 -0.71 4.42 -9.88
C GLY A 59 -1.84 3.49 -10.31
N GLN A 60 -2.07 3.36 -11.62
CA GLN A 60 -3.08 2.44 -12.16
C GLN A 60 -2.71 0.98 -11.86
N VAL A 61 -1.46 0.58 -12.13
CA VAL A 61 -1.00 -0.79 -11.86
C VAL A 61 -0.96 -1.05 -10.35
N HIS A 62 -0.54 -0.07 -9.53
CA HIS A 62 -0.51 -0.19 -8.07
C HIS A 62 -1.91 -0.47 -7.51
N ARG A 63 -2.94 0.23 -8.02
CA ARG A 63 -4.33 0.00 -7.63
C ARG A 63 -4.81 -1.41 -8.00
N ALA A 64 -4.54 -1.86 -9.23
CA ALA A 64 -4.91 -3.21 -9.66
C ALA A 64 -4.21 -4.28 -8.80
N MET A 65 -2.91 -4.14 -8.58
CA MET A 65 -2.14 -5.02 -7.70
C MET A 65 -2.63 -4.97 -6.25
N GLY A 66 -3.02 -3.80 -5.75
CA GLY A 66 -3.60 -3.66 -4.42
C GLY A 66 -4.88 -4.47 -4.24
N ILE A 67 -5.78 -4.48 -5.25
CA ILE A 67 -6.99 -5.30 -5.25
C ILE A 67 -6.65 -6.80 -5.25
N VAL A 68 -5.69 -7.21 -6.09
CA VAL A 68 -5.24 -8.61 -6.15
C VAL A 68 -4.60 -9.05 -4.83
N THR A 69 -3.75 -8.22 -4.23
CA THR A 69 -3.14 -8.45 -2.92
C THR A 69 -4.21 -8.56 -1.83
N TRP A 70 -5.22 -7.68 -1.83
CA TRP A 70 -6.33 -7.75 -0.88
C TRP A 70 -7.15 -9.04 -1.05
N ALA A 71 -7.45 -9.46 -2.29
CA ALA A 71 -8.16 -10.70 -2.55
C ALA A 71 -7.34 -11.93 -2.09
N ALA A 72 -6.04 -11.95 -2.37
CA ALA A 72 -5.15 -13.01 -1.90
C ALA A 72 -5.08 -13.04 -0.36
N MET A 73 -4.95 -11.89 0.30
CA MET A 73 -4.96 -11.78 1.76
C MET A 73 -6.27 -12.28 2.36
N THR A 74 -7.41 -12.03 1.70
CA THR A 74 -8.72 -12.52 2.11
C THR A 74 -8.76 -14.05 2.13
N VAL A 75 -8.24 -14.70 1.08
CA VAL A 75 -8.11 -16.16 1.03
C VAL A 75 -7.17 -16.66 2.13
N THR A 76 -6.04 -16.00 2.34
CA THR A 76 -5.06 -16.39 3.37
C THR A 76 -5.63 -16.32 4.79
N VAL A 77 -6.33 -15.25 5.14
CA VAL A 77 -7.00 -15.12 6.45
C VAL A 77 -8.10 -16.17 6.59
N GLY A 78 -8.89 -16.42 5.54
CA GLY A 78 -9.91 -17.48 5.55
C GLY A 78 -9.32 -18.87 5.78
N LEU A 79 -8.24 -19.21 5.08
CA LEU A 79 -7.54 -20.50 5.27
C LEU A 79 -6.87 -20.57 6.64
N GLY A 80 -6.35 -19.46 7.15
CA GLY A 80 -5.82 -19.38 8.51
C GLY A 80 -6.91 -19.67 9.54
N LEU A 81 -8.12 -19.13 9.35
CA LEU A 81 -9.28 -19.40 10.21
C LEU A 81 -9.64 -20.89 10.23
N VAL A 82 -9.67 -21.52 9.04
CA VAL A 82 -9.91 -22.97 8.91
C VAL A 82 -8.84 -23.77 9.65
N GLN A 83 -7.57 -23.41 9.48
CA GLN A 83 -6.47 -24.07 10.19
C GLN A 83 -6.60 -23.90 11.72
N TYR A 84 -6.93 -22.70 12.20
CA TYR A 84 -7.16 -22.46 13.63
C TYR A 84 -8.33 -23.28 14.16
N TYR A 85 -9.44 -23.35 13.42
CA TYR A 85 -10.58 -24.19 13.76
C TYR A 85 -10.18 -25.67 13.85
N ASN A 86 -9.48 -26.20 12.85
CA ASN A 86 -9.06 -27.59 12.85
C ASN A 86 -8.21 -27.94 14.08
N LEU A 87 -7.22 -27.09 14.39
CA LEU A 87 -6.25 -27.33 15.45
C LEU A 87 -6.78 -27.04 16.86
N TYR A 88 -7.72 -26.10 17.00
CA TYR A 88 -8.11 -25.54 18.29
C TYR A 88 -9.61 -25.45 18.54
N GLY A 89 -10.46 -25.78 17.57
CA GLY A 89 -11.93 -25.77 17.70
C GLY A 89 -12.51 -24.45 18.21
N PHE A 90 -11.86 -23.31 17.93
CA PHE A 90 -12.21 -21.99 18.50
C PHE A 90 -12.10 -21.85 20.02
N GLY A 91 -11.12 -22.51 20.64
CA GLY A 91 -10.97 -22.47 22.09
C GLY A 91 -11.30 -23.80 22.78
N ASN A 92 -11.67 -24.82 22.01
CA ASN A 92 -11.91 -26.16 22.53
C ASN A 92 -10.64 -26.75 23.13
N GLY A 93 -10.83 -27.67 24.08
CA GLY A 93 -9.77 -28.45 24.67
C GLY A 93 -9.06 -29.33 23.64
N ARG A 94 -7.86 -29.79 24.01
CA ARG A 94 -6.97 -30.59 23.16
C ARG A 94 -7.63 -31.82 22.55
N ASP A 95 -8.53 -32.46 23.29
CA ASP A 95 -9.16 -33.72 22.87
C ASP A 95 -10.52 -33.51 22.18
N ASP A 96 -10.96 -32.27 22.00
CA ASP A 96 -12.29 -31.90 21.48
C ASP A 96 -12.24 -30.93 20.29
N ASN A 97 -11.06 -30.78 19.67
CA ASN A 97 -10.94 -30.06 18.40
C ASN A 97 -11.20 -31.00 17.20
N PRO A 98 -11.49 -30.46 16.00
CA PRO A 98 -11.75 -31.26 14.80
C PRO A 98 -10.61 -32.23 14.44
N CYS A 99 -9.36 -31.90 14.76
CA CYS A 99 -8.23 -32.80 14.57
C CYS A 99 -8.22 -33.98 15.54
N ALA A 100 -8.64 -33.79 16.79
CA ALA A 100 -8.78 -34.87 17.77
C ALA A 100 -9.99 -35.77 17.49
N THR A 101 -11.09 -35.18 17.00
CA THR A 101 -12.37 -35.89 16.79
C THR A 101 -12.55 -36.49 15.40
N GLY A 102 -11.59 -36.32 14.49
CA GLY A 102 -11.66 -36.88 13.14
C GLY A 102 -12.44 -36.05 12.12
N ASN A 103 -12.76 -34.78 12.41
CA ASN A 103 -13.63 -33.91 11.61
C ASN A 103 -12.93 -32.67 11.00
N ALA A 104 -11.61 -32.72 10.76
CA ALA A 104 -10.85 -31.61 10.20
C ALA A 104 -11.29 -31.24 8.76
N ILE A 105 -11.45 -29.93 8.53
CA ILE A 105 -11.74 -29.37 7.21
C ILE A 105 -10.50 -29.54 6.32
N PHE A 106 -10.71 -29.96 5.08
CA PHE A 106 -9.66 -30.38 4.12
C PHE A 106 -8.91 -31.66 4.49
N GLY A 107 -9.39 -32.43 5.47
CA GLY A 107 -8.86 -33.76 5.80
C GLY A 107 -7.93 -33.79 7.01
N GLN A 108 -7.71 -34.99 7.53
CA GLN A 108 -6.89 -35.25 8.73
C GLN A 108 -5.38 -35.08 8.50
N ASP A 109 -4.95 -35.03 7.25
CA ASP A 109 -3.60 -34.65 6.83
C ASP A 109 -3.23 -33.21 7.23
N GLN A 110 -4.23 -32.35 7.50
CA GLN A 110 -4.01 -30.98 7.95
C GLN A 110 -3.69 -30.86 9.45
N CYS A 111 -3.78 -31.96 10.21
CA CYS A 111 -3.63 -31.98 11.67
C CYS A 111 -2.19 -32.21 12.14
N TRP A 112 -1.38 -32.79 11.26
CA TRP A 112 0.03 -33.10 11.50
C TRP A 112 0.89 -32.49 10.39
N GLY A 113 2.09 -32.03 10.75
CA GLY A 113 2.98 -31.37 9.80
C GLY A 113 2.49 -29.96 9.39
N THR A 114 2.78 -29.59 8.13
CA THR A 114 2.56 -28.24 7.60
C THR A 114 1.23 -28.16 6.84
N PRO A 115 0.27 -27.34 7.28
CA PRO A 115 -1.01 -27.18 6.59
C PRO A 115 -0.82 -26.38 5.30
N TYR A 116 -0.63 -27.12 4.21
CA TYR A 116 -0.26 -26.59 2.90
C TYR A 116 -1.21 -25.53 2.34
N PRO A 117 -2.55 -25.64 2.45
CA PRO A 117 -3.44 -24.63 1.87
C PRO A 117 -3.15 -23.21 2.38
N HIS A 118 -3.07 -23.04 3.70
CA HIS A 118 -2.76 -21.74 4.30
C HIS A 118 -1.33 -21.30 4.03
N LEU A 119 -0.34 -22.22 4.09
CA LEU A 119 1.05 -21.85 3.80
C LEU A 119 1.22 -21.36 2.37
N VAL A 120 0.68 -22.09 1.38
CA VAL A 120 0.81 -21.72 -0.03
C VAL A 120 0.14 -20.37 -0.29
N SER A 121 -1.06 -20.16 0.25
CA SER A 121 -1.72 -18.87 0.11
C SER A 121 -0.93 -17.75 0.79
N ALA A 122 -0.38 -17.98 1.98
CA ALA A 122 0.41 -16.99 2.71
C ALA A 122 1.69 -16.59 1.95
N VAL A 123 2.37 -17.54 1.30
CA VAL A 123 3.53 -17.27 0.44
C VAL A 123 3.13 -16.41 -0.76
N VAL A 124 2.03 -16.77 -1.45
CA VAL A 124 1.51 -15.99 -2.59
C VAL A 124 1.10 -14.59 -2.16
N THR A 125 0.37 -14.45 -1.06
CA THR A 125 -0.02 -13.16 -0.48
C THR A 125 1.21 -12.32 -0.15
N THR A 126 2.23 -12.92 0.47
CA THR A 126 3.47 -12.20 0.81
C THR A 126 4.16 -11.68 -0.43
N ALA A 127 4.30 -12.50 -1.48
CA ALA A 127 4.89 -12.07 -2.75
C ALA A 127 4.12 -10.91 -3.40
N LEU A 128 2.80 -11.05 -3.51
CA LEU A 128 1.92 -10.00 -4.05
C LEU A 128 2.03 -8.71 -3.24
N TYR A 129 1.99 -8.82 -1.92
CA TYR A 129 2.11 -7.69 -1.00
C TYR A 129 3.47 -6.98 -1.15
N SER A 130 4.57 -7.72 -1.22
CA SER A 130 5.90 -7.16 -1.45
C SER A 130 6.00 -6.41 -2.78
N THR A 131 5.40 -6.95 -3.84
CA THR A 131 5.31 -6.25 -5.13
C THR A 131 4.50 -4.97 -5.01
N THR A 132 3.31 -5.01 -4.40
CA THR A 132 2.48 -3.82 -4.18
C THR A 132 3.22 -2.75 -3.36
N LEU A 133 3.93 -3.15 -2.31
CA LEU A 133 4.74 -2.27 -1.47
C LEU A 133 5.88 -1.62 -2.25
N ALA A 134 6.60 -2.36 -3.09
CA ALA A 134 7.67 -1.81 -3.93
C ALA A 134 7.12 -0.72 -4.86
N MET A 135 5.92 -0.91 -5.40
CA MET A 135 5.25 0.10 -6.21
C MET A 135 4.82 1.32 -5.38
N SER A 136 4.34 1.13 -4.14
CA SER A 136 4.05 2.24 -3.22
C SER A 136 5.27 3.10 -2.95
N ILE A 137 6.43 2.47 -2.74
CA ILE A 137 7.70 3.18 -2.54
C ILE A 137 8.07 3.94 -3.82
N GLY A 138 7.91 3.32 -4.99
CA GLY A 138 8.12 3.98 -6.27
C GLY A 138 7.22 5.22 -6.46
N LEU A 139 5.96 5.15 -6.05
CA LEU A 139 5.04 6.29 -6.06
C LEU A 139 5.47 7.36 -5.05
N LEU A 140 6.01 6.99 -3.89
CA LEU A 140 6.49 7.97 -2.91
C LEU A 140 7.72 8.74 -3.42
N VAL A 141 8.67 8.04 -4.03
CA VAL A 141 9.92 8.64 -4.56
C VAL A 141 9.64 9.53 -5.76
N ASN A 142 8.68 9.16 -6.62
CA ASN A 142 8.32 9.90 -7.84
C ASN A 142 7.07 10.77 -7.62
N ASP A 143 7.14 11.71 -6.67
CA ASP A 143 6.05 12.64 -6.34
C ASP A 143 6.35 14.09 -6.72
N PRO A 144 6.20 14.47 -8.01
CA PRO A 144 6.49 15.83 -8.46
C PRO A 144 5.56 16.88 -7.84
N ASN A 145 4.41 16.46 -7.30
CA ASN A 145 3.38 17.33 -6.74
C ASN A 145 3.43 17.45 -5.22
N GLN A 146 4.35 16.74 -4.56
CA GLN A 146 4.47 16.67 -3.10
C GLN A 146 3.10 16.49 -2.41
N VAL A 147 2.30 15.56 -2.91
CA VAL A 147 0.89 15.41 -2.49
C VAL A 147 0.73 15.08 -1.01
N LEU A 148 1.79 14.60 -0.36
CA LEU A 148 1.83 14.38 1.09
C LEU A 148 1.88 15.68 1.91
N THR A 149 2.58 16.71 1.44
CA THR A 149 2.69 18.01 2.12
C THR A 149 1.64 19.00 1.66
N GLY A 150 1.02 18.75 0.49
CA GLY A 150 -0.07 19.52 -0.08
C GLY A 150 -1.31 19.66 0.83
N ARG A 151 -2.20 20.58 0.45
CA ARG A 151 -3.48 20.85 1.13
C ARG A 151 -4.64 20.42 0.24
N GLY A 152 -5.69 19.89 0.84
CA GLY A 152 -6.94 19.53 0.16
C GLY A 152 -7.34 18.08 0.38
N ALA A 153 -8.58 17.77 0.01
CA ALA A 153 -9.20 16.47 0.29
C ALA A 153 -8.40 15.27 -0.25
N TYR A 154 -7.75 15.42 -1.41
CA TYR A 154 -6.91 14.37 -1.99
C TYR A 154 -5.63 14.12 -1.16
N SER A 155 -4.92 15.19 -0.76
CA SER A 155 -3.77 15.10 0.13
C SER A 155 -4.12 14.49 1.48
N ASP A 156 -5.29 14.83 2.03
CA ASP A 156 -5.78 14.24 3.29
C ASP A 156 -6.05 12.74 3.16
N ARG A 157 -6.68 12.30 2.05
CA ARG A 157 -6.87 10.86 1.76
C ARG A 157 -5.54 10.12 1.66
N ILE A 158 -4.54 10.71 0.99
CA ILE A 158 -3.20 10.12 0.90
C ILE A 158 -2.56 9.98 2.28
N ARG A 159 -2.65 10.99 3.15
CA ARG A 159 -2.11 10.89 4.52
C ARG A 159 -2.75 9.75 5.30
N ILE A 160 -4.08 9.62 5.25
CA ILE A 160 -4.79 8.52 5.91
C ILE A 160 -4.36 7.17 5.33
N HIS A 161 -4.28 7.07 3.99
CA HIS A 161 -3.80 5.86 3.33
C HIS A 161 -2.36 5.50 3.75
N SER A 162 -1.46 6.47 3.86
CA SER A 162 -0.08 6.24 4.32
C SER A 162 -0.03 5.75 5.77
N VAL A 163 -0.88 6.28 6.66
CA VAL A 163 -0.98 5.79 8.04
C VAL A 163 -1.50 4.35 8.06
N LEU A 164 -2.57 4.05 7.31
CA LEU A 164 -3.08 2.68 7.19
C LEU A 164 -2.06 1.74 6.56
N ALA A 165 -1.22 2.24 5.64
CA ALA A 165 -0.14 1.49 5.03
C ALA A 165 0.92 1.08 6.05
N LEU A 166 1.28 1.97 6.98
CA LEU A 166 2.17 1.63 8.09
C LEU A 166 1.54 0.60 9.03
N VAL A 167 0.25 0.73 9.32
CA VAL A 167 -0.49 -0.23 10.18
C VAL A 167 -0.48 -1.62 9.54
N HIS A 168 -0.89 -1.74 8.27
CA HIS A 168 -0.92 -3.05 7.63
C HIS A 168 0.50 -3.59 7.33
N LEU A 169 1.51 -2.73 7.12
CA LEU A 169 2.91 -3.18 7.03
C LEU A 169 3.41 -3.78 8.34
N ALA A 170 3.19 -3.10 9.46
CA ALA A 170 3.56 -3.62 10.78
C ALA A 170 2.85 -4.94 11.07
N GLY A 171 1.56 -5.03 10.72
CA GLY A 171 0.75 -6.24 10.81
C GLY A 171 1.31 -7.40 9.97
N MET A 172 1.67 -7.16 8.71
CA MET A 172 2.29 -8.16 7.81
C MET A 172 3.62 -8.70 8.38
N LEU A 173 4.44 -7.84 8.98
CA LEU A 173 5.69 -8.27 9.63
C LEU A 173 5.42 -9.10 10.87
N ALA A 174 4.52 -8.64 11.74
CA ALA A 174 4.16 -9.34 12.98
C ALA A 174 3.56 -10.72 12.71
N GLN A 175 2.61 -10.84 11.77
CA GLN A 175 2.03 -12.13 11.41
C GLN A 175 3.08 -13.06 10.80
N THR A 176 4.01 -12.57 9.95
CA THR A 176 5.07 -13.40 9.37
C THR A 176 5.96 -13.98 10.46
N PHE A 177 6.38 -13.15 11.41
CA PHE A 177 7.19 -13.58 12.54
C PHE A 177 6.48 -14.62 13.41
N ILE A 178 5.23 -14.35 13.79
CA ILE A 178 4.46 -15.26 14.64
C ILE A 178 4.14 -16.57 13.91
N GLY A 179 3.79 -16.51 12.63
CA GLY A 179 3.51 -17.69 11.79
C GLY A 179 4.73 -18.60 11.66
N ILE A 180 5.92 -18.04 11.44
CA ILE A 180 7.18 -18.78 11.45
C ILE A 180 7.42 -19.40 12.83
N GLY A 181 7.22 -18.65 13.91
CA GLY A 181 7.42 -19.15 15.26
C GLY A 181 6.48 -20.29 15.64
N LEU A 182 5.20 -20.21 15.24
CA LEU A 182 4.23 -21.28 15.41
C LEU A 182 4.60 -22.53 14.59
N ALA A 183 5.09 -22.35 13.36
CA ALA A 183 5.52 -23.46 12.51
C ALA A 183 6.79 -24.17 13.02
N ASN A 184 7.61 -23.48 13.82
CA ASN A 184 8.88 -23.99 14.36
C ASN A 184 8.84 -24.23 15.88
N ASN A 185 7.65 -24.27 16.49
CA ASN A 185 7.45 -24.52 17.92
C ASN A 185 8.26 -23.58 18.85
N TRP A 186 8.50 -22.32 18.45
CA TRP A 186 9.22 -21.34 19.27
C TRP A 186 8.49 -20.95 20.57
N PHE A 187 7.18 -21.18 20.62
CA PHE A 187 6.30 -20.79 21.72
C PHE A 187 5.81 -21.99 22.57
N GLY A 188 6.34 -23.19 22.30
CA GLY A 188 5.93 -24.45 22.95
C GLY A 188 5.57 -25.54 21.93
N ASP A 189 5.18 -26.71 22.44
CA ASP A 189 4.67 -27.81 21.60
C ASP A 189 3.20 -28.09 21.90
N ARG A 190 2.39 -28.37 20.88
CA ARG A 190 0.93 -28.63 21.03
C ARG A 190 0.61 -29.80 21.97
N THR A 191 1.56 -30.71 22.20
CA THR A 191 1.40 -31.85 23.12
C THR A 191 1.51 -31.44 24.59
N ASN A 192 2.36 -30.46 24.91
CA ASN A 192 2.66 -30.11 26.31
C ASN A 192 2.12 -28.73 26.69
N ASP A 193 2.01 -27.83 25.71
CA ASP A 193 1.74 -26.40 25.89
C ASP A 193 0.52 -25.95 25.07
N TYR A 194 -0.51 -26.80 24.97
CA TYR A 194 -1.67 -26.60 24.09
C TYR A 194 -2.32 -25.22 24.28
N ASP A 195 -2.58 -24.80 25.52
CA ASP A 195 -3.24 -23.52 25.82
C ASP A 195 -2.38 -22.32 25.43
N SER A 196 -1.05 -22.42 25.62
CA SER A 196 -0.09 -21.39 25.17
C SER A 196 -0.11 -21.28 23.65
N MET A 197 -0.02 -22.42 22.96
CA MET A 197 -0.03 -22.47 21.50
C MET A 197 -1.36 -21.97 20.91
N GLN A 198 -2.48 -22.32 21.54
CA GLN A 198 -3.80 -21.81 21.19
C GLN A 198 -3.88 -20.29 21.37
N THR A 199 -3.34 -19.76 22.47
CA THR A 199 -3.31 -18.32 22.74
C THR A 199 -2.50 -17.58 21.69
N VAL A 200 -1.28 -18.03 21.39
CA VAL A 200 -0.43 -17.40 20.36
C VAL A 200 -1.08 -17.49 18.98
N ALA A 201 -1.72 -18.61 18.64
CA ALA A 201 -2.46 -18.76 17.40
C ALA A 201 -3.68 -17.82 17.35
N ALA A 202 -4.39 -17.60 18.46
CA ALA A 202 -5.47 -16.62 18.53
C ALA A 202 -4.97 -15.19 18.32
N VAL A 203 -3.83 -14.81 18.93
CA VAL A 203 -3.18 -13.51 18.71
C VAL A 203 -2.79 -13.34 17.24
N HIS A 204 -2.21 -14.37 16.62
CA HIS A 204 -1.87 -14.37 15.21
C HIS A 204 -3.11 -14.09 14.33
N GLN A 205 -4.27 -14.67 14.68
CA GLN A 205 -5.51 -14.42 13.96
C GLN A 205 -6.03 -12.99 14.11
N VAL A 206 -6.01 -12.45 15.32
CA VAL A 206 -6.43 -11.06 15.56
C VAL A 206 -5.57 -10.09 14.76
N ILE A 207 -4.25 -10.32 14.71
CA ILE A 207 -3.33 -9.54 13.88
C ILE A 207 -3.68 -9.70 12.40
N GLY A 208 -3.93 -10.92 11.92
CA GLY A 208 -4.31 -11.19 10.54
C GLY A 208 -5.58 -10.44 10.12
N TRP A 209 -6.64 -10.50 10.92
CA TRP A 209 -7.90 -9.77 10.67
C TRP A 209 -7.71 -8.26 10.70
N THR A 210 -6.94 -7.74 11.66
CA THR A 210 -6.66 -6.30 11.77
C THR A 210 -5.86 -5.81 10.57
N THR A 211 -4.86 -6.58 10.14
CA THR A 211 -4.03 -6.29 8.96
C THR A 211 -4.87 -6.28 7.69
N TRP A 212 -5.72 -7.29 7.51
CA TRP A 212 -6.65 -7.37 6.39
C TRP A 212 -7.64 -6.20 6.35
N ALA A 213 -8.20 -5.83 7.51
CA ALA A 213 -9.12 -4.69 7.62
C ALA A 213 -8.43 -3.36 7.31
N ALA A 214 -7.22 -3.15 7.83
CA ALA A 214 -6.43 -1.95 7.55
C ALA A 214 -6.05 -1.84 6.05
N LEU A 215 -5.65 -2.95 5.42
CA LEU A 215 -5.40 -3.03 3.97
C LEU A 215 -6.66 -2.70 3.16
N GLY A 216 -7.81 -3.29 3.54
CA GLY A 216 -9.09 -3.03 2.89
C GLY A 216 -9.53 -1.57 3.01
N ALA A 217 -9.39 -0.97 4.20
CA ALA A 217 -9.70 0.44 4.44
C ALA A 217 -8.77 1.36 3.63
N ALA A 218 -7.47 1.04 3.56
CA ALA A 218 -6.50 1.81 2.77
C ALA A 218 -6.87 1.81 1.27
N GLY A 219 -7.31 0.65 0.75
CA GLY A 219 -7.80 0.52 -0.62
C GLY A 219 -9.12 1.28 -0.85
N ALA A 220 -10.09 1.13 0.05
CA ALA A 220 -11.41 1.75 -0.08
C ALA A 220 -11.36 3.28 -0.21
N ILE A 221 -10.53 3.95 0.61
CA ILE A 221 -10.39 5.43 0.59
C ILE A 221 -9.80 5.95 -0.72
N MET A 222 -9.11 5.09 -1.48
CA MET A 222 -8.53 5.43 -2.78
C MET A 222 -9.46 5.12 -3.96
N LEU A 223 -10.54 4.37 -3.72
CA LEU A 223 -11.52 3.98 -4.72
C LEU A 223 -12.81 4.82 -4.64
N PHE A 224 -13.19 5.26 -3.43
CA PHE A 224 -14.40 6.04 -3.13
C PHE A 224 -14.01 7.35 -2.45
#